data_AF-A0AAE1FB02-F1
#
_entry.id   AF-A0AAE1FB02-F1
#
_cell.length_a   1.000
_cell.length_b   1.000
_cell.length_c   1.000
_cell.angle_alpha   90.00
_cell.angle_beta   90.00
_cell.angle_gamma   90.00
#
_symmetry.space_group_name_H-M   'P 1'
#
loop_
_entity.id
_entity.type
_entity.pdbx_description
1 polymer ?
#
loop_
_entity_poly.entity_id
_entity_poly.type
_entity_poly.pdbx_seq_one_letter_code
_entity_poly.pdbx_strand_id
1 'polypeptide(L)'
;IHESYGNKVYHYSWCVDGGVKYNWQQAQRYCNTTLEGGLWRPLSIEDARENHFVTRVVETHRLPYIWTSGRRAPYVTSPFQWTAYTYPVDITYSNWGQTGRQLRPQPDNNEEPGEECLAILNYFYPRDTTTWHDIHCRHLKPIICEREAPYTYTG
;
A
#
# COMPACT_ATOMS: atom_id res chain seq x y z
N ILE A 1 10.30 -11.57 8.31
CA ILE A 1 8.95 -11.33 8.89
C ILE A 1 9.14 -10.28 9.96
N HIS A 2 8.36 -9.21 9.91
CA HIS A 2 8.41 -8.14 10.89
C HIS A 2 7.22 -8.20 11.84
N GLU A 3 6.02 -8.51 11.31
CA GLU A 3 4.81 -8.64 12.12
C GLU A 3 3.87 -9.69 11.53
N SER A 4 3.01 -10.25 12.36
CA SER A 4 1.97 -11.21 11.96
C SER A 4 0.60 -10.63 12.33
N TYR A 5 -0.35 -10.67 11.42
CA TYR A 5 -1.72 -10.21 11.67
C TYR A 5 -2.70 -11.07 10.89
N GLY A 6 -3.74 -11.57 11.57
CA GLY A 6 -4.65 -12.56 10.99
C GLY A 6 -3.91 -13.81 10.52
N ASN A 7 -4.18 -14.22 9.29
CA ASN A 7 -3.49 -15.32 8.58
C ASN A 7 -2.31 -14.83 7.73
N LYS A 8 -1.86 -13.58 7.86
CA LYS A 8 -0.76 -13.02 7.07
C LYS A 8 0.46 -12.68 7.91
N VAL A 9 1.60 -12.61 7.25
CA VAL A 9 2.84 -12.04 7.78
C VAL A 9 3.29 -10.88 6.90
N TYR A 10 3.83 -9.86 7.54
CA TYR A 10 4.20 -8.59 6.91
C TYR A 10 5.70 -8.35 6.98
N HIS A 11 6.20 -7.67 5.96
CA HIS A 11 7.59 -7.26 5.82
C HIS A 11 7.68 -5.78 5.48
N TYR A 12 8.56 -5.08 6.18
CA TYR A 12 8.72 -3.64 6.10
C TYR A 12 10.05 -3.30 5.44
N SER A 13 10.01 -2.68 4.26
CA SER A 13 11.25 -2.41 3.50
C SER A 13 12.24 -1.55 4.30
N TRP A 14 11.73 -0.51 4.95
CA TRP A 14 12.54 0.45 5.72
C TRP A 14 13.26 -0.16 6.93
N CYS A 15 12.82 -1.33 7.43
CA CYS A 15 13.48 -2.02 8.53
C CYS A 15 14.72 -2.80 8.11
N VAL A 16 14.91 -3.06 6.81
CA VAL A 16 15.99 -3.92 6.29
C VAL A 16 16.92 -3.21 5.32
N ASP A 17 16.42 -2.29 4.50
CA ASP A 17 17.22 -1.65 3.44
C ASP A 17 17.81 -0.29 3.83
N GLY A 18 17.64 0.14 5.09
CA GLY A 18 18.11 1.45 5.56
C GLY A 18 17.19 2.62 5.18
N GLY A 19 15.94 2.35 4.80
CA GLY A 19 14.96 3.39 4.47
C GLY A 19 14.97 3.79 2.99
N VAL A 20 15.41 2.89 2.12
CA VAL A 20 15.36 3.07 0.67
C VAL A 20 13.90 3.27 0.25
N LYS A 21 13.71 4.18 -0.69
CA LYS A 21 12.41 4.51 -1.26
C LYS A 21 12.39 4.15 -2.74
N TYR A 22 11.24 3.68 -3.19
CA TYR A 22 11.05 3.10 -4.51
C TYR A 22 9.95 3.86 -5.24
N ASN A 23 10.06 3.97 -6.56
CA ASN A 23 8.87 4.23 -7.36
C ASN A 23 7.92 3.02 -7.27
N TRP A 24 6.66 3.17 -7.65
CA TRP A 24 5.66 2.13 -7.42
C TRP A 24 6.07 0.78 -8.06
N GLN A 25 6.57 0.80 -9.30
CA GLN A 25 6.98 -0.42 -10.01
C GLN A 25 8.17 -1.12 -9.33
N GLN A 26 9.17 -0.35 -8.89
CA GLN A 26 10.30 -0.87 -8.11
C GLN A 26 9.83 -1.45 -6.78
N ALA A 27 8.86 -0.82 -6.14
CA ALA A 27 8.27 -1.28 -4.89
C ALA A 27 7.53 -2.63 -5.07
N GLN A 28 6.74 -2.77 -6.15
CA GLN A 28 6.10 -4.05 -6.45
C GLN A 28 7.15 -5.16 -6.67
N ARG A 29 8.23 -4.85 -7.41
CA ARG A 29 9.33 -5.78 -7.67
C ARG A 29 10.08 -6.15 -6.39
N TYR A 30 10.25 -5.20 -5.47
CA TYR A 30 10.87 -5.47 -4.17
C TYR A 30 10.18 -6.64 -3.47
N CYS A 31 8.86 -6.60 -3.35
CA CYS A 31 8.11 -7.70 -2.75
C CYS A 31 8.16 -8.98 -3.59
N ASN A 32 7.93 -8.88 -4.90
CA ASN A 32 7.76 -10.07 -5.75
C ASN A 32 9.04 -10.87 -6.01
N THR A 33 10.22 -10.21 -6.04
CA THR A 33 11.45 -10.86 -6.52
C THR A 33 12.64 -10.75 -5.59
N THR A 34 12.62 -9.84 -4.60
CA THR A 34 13.81 -9.55 -3.78
C THR A 34 13.80 -10.30 -2.46
N LEU A 35 12.62 -10.59 -1.92
CA LEU A 35 12.48 -11.22 -0.61
C LEU A 35 12.64 -12.73 -0.69
N GLU A 36 13.43 -13.28 0.23
CA GLU A 36 13.65 -14.72 0.39
C GLU A 36 12.38 -15.45 0.86
N GLY A 37 12.31 -16.75 0.55
CA GLY A 37 11.18 -17.61 0.92
C GLY A 37 9.92 -17.26 0.13
N GLY A 38 10.09 -17.03 -1.18
CA GLY A 38 9.12 -16.59 -2.20
C GLY A 38 7.66 -16.90 -1.90
N LEU A 39 6.79 -15.96 -2.30
CA LEU A 39 5.34 -15.81 -2.03
C LEU A 39 5.00 -14.45 -1.40
N TRP A 40 5.99 -13.57 -1.19
CA TRP A 40 5.77 -12.17 -0.85
C TRP A 40 5.07 -11.43 -1.99
N ARG A 41 4.09 -10.61 -1.62
CA ARG A 41 3.32 -9.75 -2.51
C ARG A 41 3.30 -8.33 -1.96
N PRO A 42 3.14 -7.31 -2.81
CA PRO A 42 2.93 -5.94 -2.34
C PRO A 42 1.60 -5.84 -1.61
N LEU A 43 1.55 -5.03 -0.54
CA LEU A 43 0.38 -4.91 0.35
C LEU A 43 -0.95 -4.72 -0.40
N SER A 44 -1.96 -5.51 -0.07
CA SER A 44 -3.37 -5.20 -0.33
C SER A 44 -4.11 -5.04 0.99
N ILE A 45 -5.27 -4.39 0.97
CA ILE A 45 -6.07 -4.18 2.19
C ILE A 45 -7.49 -4.62 1.89
N GLU A 46 -7.92 -5.71 2.51
CA GLU A 46 -9.21 -6.33 2.19
C GLU A 46 -10.34 -5.91 3.14
N ASP A 47 -10.03 -5.44 4.34
CA ASP A 47 -11.05 -5.03 5.30
C ASP A 47 -10.60 -3.89 6.24
N ALA A 48 -11.55 -3.43 7.07
CA ALA A 48 -11.32 -2.36 8.04
C ALA A 48 -10.30 -2.74 9.14
N ARG A 49 -10.19 -4.02 9.46
CA ARG A 49 -9.31 -4.53 10.52
C ARG A 49 -7.87 -4.51 10.05
N GLU A 50 -7.60 -4.97 8.84
CA GLU A 50 -6.31 -4.87 8.18
C GLU A 50 -5.92 -3.40 7.92
N ASN A 51 -6.86 -2.55 7.48
CA ASN A 51 -6.58 -1.12 7.33
C ASN A 51 -6.10 -0.51 8.65
N HIS A 52 -6.82 -0.74 9.74
CA HIS A 52 -6.45 -0.22 11.07
C HIS A 52 -5.10 -0.75 11.55
N PHE A 53 -4.80 -2.02 11.25
CA PHE A 53 -3.48 -2.60 11.51
C PHE A 53 -2.38 -1.87 10.73
N VAL A 54 -2.55 -1.71 9.41
CA VAL A 54 -1.56 -1.06 8.55
C VAL A 54 -1.37 0.41 8.92
N THR A 55 -2.45 1.18 9.17
CA THR A 55 -2.33 2.59 9.55
C THR A 55 -1.59 2.74 10.87
N ARG A 56 -1.86 1.87 11.85
CA ARG A 56 -1.10 1.84 13.11
C ARG A 56 0.39 1.56 12.89
N VAL A 57 0.74 0.65 11.99
CA VAL A 57 2.15 0.38 11.63
C VAL A 57 2.79 1.66 11.07
N VAL A 58 2.14 2.31 10.10
CA VAL A 58 2.63 3.56 9.47
C VAL A 58 2.84 4.66 10.52
N GLU A 59 1.87 4.85 11.42
CA GLU A 59 1.90 5.84 12.49
C GLU A 59 2.98 5.54 13.53
N THR A 60 3.07 4.29 14.00
CA THR A 60 4.03 3.86 15.03
C THR A 60 5.47 3.98 14.53
N HIS A 61 5.71 3.64 13.27
CA HIS A 61 7.01 3.82 12.62
C HIS A 61 7.26 5.26 12.15
N ARG A 62 6.32 6.18 12.36
CA ARG A 62 6.40 7.60 11.99
C ARG A 62 6.75 7.81 10.52
N LEU A 63 6.22 6.93 9.66
CA LEU A 63 6.41 7.06 8.22
C LEU A 63 5.44 8.10 7.68
N PRO A 64 5.88 9.01 6.80
CA PRO A 64 4.99 9.98 6.18
C PRO A 64 4.04 9.32 5.16
N TYR A 65 4.45 8.19 4.59
CA TYR A 65 3.71 7.48 3.54
C TYR A 65 4.29 6.08 3.29
N ILE A 66 3.46 5.18 2.74
CA ILE A 66 3.87 3.87 2.21
C ILE A 66 3.18 3.59 0.88
N TRP A 67 3.81 2.78 0.03
CA TRP A 67 3.16 2.21 -1.16
C TRP A 67 2.30 1.00 -0.81
N THR A 68 1.21 0.81 -1.56
CA THR A 68 0.43 -0.43 -1.60
C THR A 68 0.52 -1.06 -3.01
N SER A 69 -0.19 -2.17 -3.24
CA SER A 69 -0.40 -2.77 -4.56
C SER A 69 -1.52 -2.12 -5.36
N GLY A 70 -2.21 -1.12 -4.81
CA GLY A 70 -3.36 -0.54 -5.47
C GLY A 70 -2.93 0.24 -6.72
N ARG A 71 -3.59 -0.03 -7.85
CA ARG A 71 -3.39 0.70 -9.10
C ARG A 71 -4.70 0.84 -9.85
N ARG A 72 -4.89 1.99 -10.48
CA ARG A 72 -5.96 2.21 -11.46
C ARG A 72 -5.60 1.52 -12.77
N ALA A 73 -6.59 0.89 -13.40
CA ALA A 73 -6.42 0.41 -14.78
C ALA A 73 -6.16 1.61 -15.74
N PRO A 74 -5.65 1.39 -16.96
CA PRO A 74 -5.09 2.46 -17.80
C PRO A 74 -6.08 3.52 -18.30
N TYR A 75 -7.39 3.38 -18.04
CA TYR A 75 -8.37 4.44 -18.30
C TYR A 75 -8.63 5.24 -17.04
N VAL A 76 -8.67 6.57 -17.14
CA VAL A 76 -8.92 7.47 -15.99
C VAL A 76 -10.25 7.20 -15.28
N THR A 77 -11.23 6.62 -15.97
CA THR A 77 -12.53 6.22 -15.40
C THR A 77 -12.53 4.82 -14.79
N SER A 78 -11.43 4.07 -14.90
CA SER A 78 -11.34 2.73 -14.33
C SER A 78 -11.29 2.79 -12.80
N PRO A 79 -11.85 1.77 -12.12
CA PRO A 79 -11.67 1.64 -10.69
C PRO A 79 -10.21 1.31 -10.34
N PHE A 80 -9.84 1.61 -9.09
CA PHE A 80 -8.62 1.06 -8.49
C PHE A 80 -8.82 -0.43 -8.17
N GLN A 81 -7.77 -1.21 -8.38
CA GLN A 81 -7.73 -2.63 -8.10
C GLN A 81 -6.44 -2.99 -7.36
N TRP A 82 -6.48 -4.05 -6.55
CA TRP A 82 -5.30 -4.66 -5.97
C TRP A 82 -4.56 -5.47 -7.03
N THR A 83 -3.32 -5.09 -7.35
CA THR A 83 -2.48 -5.81 -8.33
C THR A 83 -1.45 -6.72 -7.66
N ALA A 84 -1.66 -7.08 -6.38
CA ALA A 84 -0.82 -8.02 -5.64
C ALA A 84 -0.93 -9.47 -6.17
N TYR A 85 -1.99 -9.78 -6.89
CA TYR A 85 -2.38 -11.10 -7.34
C TYR A 85 -2.14 -11.29 -8.84
N THR A 86 -2.14 -12.54 -9.31
CA THR A 86 -2.01 -12.87 -10.75
C THR A 86 -3.06 -12.17 -11.61
N TYR A 87 -4.27 -12.02 -11.06
CA TYR A 87 -5.35 -11.26 -11.66
C TYR A 87 -5.71 -10.10 -10.73
N PRO A 88 -5.88 -8.86 -11.25
CA PRO A 88 -6.32 -7.74 -10.43
C PRO A 88 -7.62 -8.06 -9.70
N VAL A 89 -7.70 -7.65 -8.44
CA VAL A 89 -8.88 -7.84 -7.58
C VAL A 89 -9.51 -6.49 -7.28
N ASP A 90 -10.84 -6.40 -7.40
CA ASP A 90 -11.56 -5.18 -7.11
C ASP A 90 -11.44 -4.79 -5.63
N ILE A 91 -11.31 -3.48 -5.39
CA ILE A 91 -11.33 -2.92 -4.04
C ILE A 91 -12.76 -2.96 -3.50
N THR A 92 -12.99 -3.75 -2.45
CA THR A 92 -14.30 -3.91 -1.78
C THR A 92 -14.40 -3.15 -0.45
N TYR A 93 -13.27 -2.74 0.11
CA TYR A 93 -13.14 -1.88 1.29
C TYR A 93 -12.26 -0.68 0.94
N SER A 94 -12.56 0.52 1.45
CA SER A 94 -11.67 1.67 1.26
C SER A 94 -11.60 2.61 2.45
N ASN A 95 -10.48 3.33 2.52
CA ASN A 95 -10.22 4.40 3.49
C ASN A 95 -9.66 5.64 2.77
N TRP A 96 -10.28 6.03 1.65
CA TRP A 96 -9.87 7.19 0.86
C TRP A 96 -9.92 8.48 1.67
N GLY A 97 -8.89 9.32 1.49
CA GLY A 97 -8.81 10.64 2.10
C GLY A 97 -9.99 11.52 1.71
N GLN A 98 -10.52 12.28 2.67
CA GLN A 98 -11.62 13.22 2.43
C GLN A 98 -11.12 14.62 2.02
N THR A 99 -9.81 14.76 1.89
CA THR A 99 -9.08 15.97 1.48
C THR A 99 -7.83 15.54 0.73
N GLY A 100 -7.13 16.50 0.15
CA GLY A 100 -5.95 16.27 -0.68
C GLY A 100 -5.30 17.60 -1.04
N ARG A 101 -4.45 17.61 -2.07
CA ARG A 101 -3.73 18.82 -2.51
C ARG A 101 -4.66 19.98 -2.86
N GLN A 102 -5.83 19.70 -3.44
CA GLN A 102 -6.85 20.70 -3.80
C GLN A 102 -8.01 20.78 -2.80
N LEU A 103 -7.85 20.23 -1.59
CA LEU A 103 -8.92 20.13 -0.59
C LEU A 103 -10.14 19.35 -1.13
N ARG A 104 -9.88 18.32 -1.95
CA ARG A 104 -10.89 17.42 -2.53
C ARG A 104 -10.71 15.99 -2.02
N PRO A 105 -11.78 15.20 -1.91
CA PRO A 105 -11.69 13.78 -1.60
C PRO A 105 -10.95 13.00 -2.67
N GLN A 106 -10.31 11.91 -2.25
CA GLN A 106 -9.54 11.00 -3.10
C GLN A 106 -10.42 9.82 -3.57
N PRO A 107 -10.11 9.17 -4.70
CA PRO A 107 -9.07 9.55 -5.65
C PRO A 107 -9.49 10.74 -6.53
N ASP A 108 -8.59 11.71 -6.76
CA ASP A 108 -8.91 12.96 -7.50
C ASP A 108 -8.13 13.17 -8.82
N ASN A 109 -7.15 12.33 -9.12
CA ASN A 109 -6.34 12.35 -10.35
C ASN A 109 -5.80 13.74 -10.70
N ASN A 110 -5.13 14.36 -9.76
CA ASN A 110 -4.79 15.77 -9.76
C ASN A 110 -3.29 16.05 -10.05
N GLU A 111 -2.56 15.06 -10.57
CA GLU A 111 -1.21 15.24 -11.14
C GLU A 111 -1.13 14.80 -12.60
N GLU A 112 -0.17 15.37 -13.35
CA GLU A 112 0.10 15.03 -14.76
C GLU A 112 1.54 14.50 -14.92
N PRO A 113 1.74 13.30 -15.52
CA PRO A 113 0.71 12.34 -15.90
C PRO A 113 -0.01 11.76 -14.66
N GLY A 114 -1.23 11.25 -14.88
CA GLY A 114 -2.21 10.86 -13.86
C GLY A 114 -1.73 10.11 -12.61
N GLU A 115 -2.52 10.23 -11.55
CA GLU A 115 -2.34 9.54 -10.27
C GLU A 115 -2.94 8.14 -10.34
N GLU A 116 -2.16 7.20 -10.89
CA GLU A 116 -2.63 5.83 -11.13
C GLU A 116 -2.31 4.87 -9.98
N CYS A 117 -1.53 5.28 -8.98
CA CYS A 117 -1.01 4.38 -7.95
C CYS A 117 -1.54 4.76 -6.56
N LEU A 118 -1.88 3.77 -5.74
CA LEU A 118 -2.43 3.98 -4.41
C LEU A 118 -1.30 4.02 -3.36
N ALA A 119 -1.30 5.05 -2.52
CA ALA A 119 -0.47 5.11 -1.32
C ALA A 119 -1.33 5.35 -0.07
N ILE A 120 -0.77 5.00 1.09
CA ILE A 120 -1.27 5.49 2.38
C ILE A 120 -0.42 6.68 2.77
N LEU A 121 -1.05 7.80 3.13
CA LEU A 121 -0.39 9.00 3.63
C LEU A 121 -0.75 9.20 5.10
N ASN A 122 0.22 9.61 5.92
CA ASN A 122 0.07 9.72 7.37
C ASN A 122 -0.03 11.20 7.80
N TYR A 123 -1.25 11.68 8.09
CA TYR A 123 -1.55 13.08 8.43
C TYR A 123 -0.90 14.09 7.46
N PHE A 124 -0.81 13.73 6.18
CA PHE A 124 -0.01 14.49 5.21
C PHE A 124 -0.69 15.79 4.78
N TYR A 125 -2.02 15.77 4.64
CA TYR A 125 -2.82 16.94 4.30
C TYR A 125 -3.52 17.53 5.54
N PRO A 126 -3.74 18.86 5.59
CA PRO A 126 -4.46 19.48 6.69
C PRO A 126 -5.87 18.90 6.85
N ARG A 127 -6.23 18.58 8.09
CA ARG A 127 -7.53 17.96 8.46
C ARG A 127 -7.73 16.55 7.91
N ASP A 128 -6.68 15.92 7.39
CA ASP A 128 -6.69 14.50 7.06
C ASP A 128 -6.24 13.65 8.27
N THR A 129 -6.41 12.33 8.14
CA THR A 129 -5.84 11.33 9.03
C THR A 129 -4.89 10.42 8.24
N THR A 130 -4.61 9.21 8.72
CA THR A 130 -3.87 8.22 7.95
C THR A 130 -4.82 7.53 6.96
N THR A 131 -4.82 8.00 5.71
CA THR A 131 -5.82 7.64 4.68
C THR A 131 -5.17 7.27 3.34
N TRP A 132 -5.97 6.75 2.41
CA TRP A 132 -5.52 6.35 1.07
C TRP A 132 -5.63 7.52 0.10
N HIS A 133 -4.63 7.66 -0.76
CA HIS A 133 -4.54 8.71 -1.78
C HIS A 133 -4.09 8.08 -3.10
N ASP A 134 -4.66 8.56 -4.21
CA ASP A 134 -4.06 8.29 -5.51
C ASP A 134 -2.85 9.21 -5.68
N ILE A 135 -1.76 8.65 -6.18
CA ILE A 135 -0.48 9.31 -6.29
C ILE A 135 0.16 8.95 -7.62
N HIS A 136 0.87 9.89 -8.21
CA HIS A 136 1.67 9.59 -9.38
C HIS A 136 2.73 8.51 -9.05
N CYS A 137 2.74 7.43 -9.83
CA CYS A 137 3.56 6.24 -9.61
C CYS A 137 5.09 6.46 -9.53
N ARG A 138 5.59 7.63 -9.94
CA ARG A 138 7.03 7.98 -9.92
C ARG A 138 7.52 8.48 -8.56
N HIS A 139 6.61 8.87 -7.66
CA HIS A 139 7.01 9.30 -6.32
C HIS A 139 7.74 8.18 -5.59
N LEU A 140 8.66 8.53 -4.69
CA LEU A 140 9.48 7.56 -3.97
C LEU A 140 8.90 7.30 -2.58
N LYS A 141 8.56 6.05 -2.28
CA LYS A 141 8.05 5.64 -0.96
C LYS A 141 8.60 4.27 -0.56
N PRO A 142 8.71 3.98 0.75
CA PRO A 142 8.92 2.60 1.20
C PRO A 142 7.66 1.76 0.95
N ILE A 143 7.77 0.44 1.09
CA ILE A 143 6.65 -0.48 0.86
C ILE A 143 6.52 -1.53 1.96
N ILE A 144 5.27 -1.94 2.20
CA ILE A 144 4.93 -3.11 2.98
C ILE A 144 4.69 -4.27 2.00
N CYS A 145 5.32 -5.41 2.27
CA CYS A 145 5.05 -6.67 1.59
C CYS A 145 4.30 -7.60 2.54
N GLU A 146 3.47 -8.47 2.00
CA GLU A 146 2.68 -9.45 2.75
C GLU A 146 2.80 -10.84 2.12
N ARG A 147 2.47 -11.88 2.89
CA ARG A 147 2.18 -13.22 2.39
C ARG A 147 1.35 -13.97 3.42
N GLU A 148 0.75 -15.07 3.01
CA GLU A 148 0.12 -16.02 3.93
C GLU A 148 1.13 -16.50 4.98
N ALA A 149 0.69 -16.54 6.23
CA ALA A 149 1.43 -17.18 7.30
C ALA A 149 1.56 -18.68 6.97
N PRO A 150 2.74 -19.29 7.19
CA PRO A 150 2.87 -20.73 7.03
C PRO A 150 1.88 -21.41 7.98
N TYR A 151 1.10 -22.37 7.46
CA TYR A 151 0.24 -23.21 8.29
C TYR A 151 1.09 -23.82 9.42
N THR A 152 0.86 -23.37 10.65
CA THR A 152 1.34 -24.12 11.81
C THR A 152 0.48 -25.37 11.87
N TYR A 153 1.03 -26.53 11.47
CA TYR A 153 0.47 -27.81 11.88
C TYR A 153 0.47 -27.84 13.41
N THR A 154 -0.66 -27.50 14.03
CA THR A 154 -0.93 -27.93 15.39
C THR A 154 -1.24 -29.41 15.29
N GLY A 155 -0.21 -30.23 15.53
CA GLY A 155 -0.38 -31.65 15.83
C GLY A 155 -1.12 -31.86 17.13
#